data_AF-A0A1M3HD44-F1
#
_entry.id   AF-A0A1M3HD44-F1
#
_cell.length_a   1.000
_cell.length_b   1.000
_cell.length_c   1.000
_cell.angle_alpha   90.00
_cell.angle_beta   90.00
_cell.angle_gamma   90.00
#
_symmetry.space_group_name_H-M   'P 1'
#
loop_
_entity.id
_entity.type
_entity.pdbx_description
1 polymer ?
#
loop_
_entity_poly.entity_id
_entity_poly.type
_entity_poly.pdbx_seq_one_letter_code
_entity_poly.pdbx_strand_id
1 'polypeptide(L)'
;MKKLLLIEDNIDIRDNIAEFLGLNGFSVLTAKNGKAGVELALKEIPDIIVCDILMPVLDGYGVLYLLSKNSDTSSIPFLFLTAKTELHEIRKAIGMGADDYITKPFEPEDLLTAIEKRLKRSELSKVLYSRDETGIRKFVHFAKYDVDMDIDPDQVVTQAFSAGQLLFSEGDQPHFAYFLIKGAGHSYLINEDGDKFITNKHLPGNFIGYMAILEQTAHQDNAEIIEDSSVLVIPTDIFTQLLSYDNMVAKQFIRLLVGNDLDRQERITNLSYEALRGRIAESILKIKSSKEPISARAVQEFLTGKNRVTNENLMRILSDLRSERLIDLHQGEIIILEERKLAGVY
;
A
#
# COMPACT_ATOMS: atom_id res chain seq x y z
N MET A 1 -14.36 -11.30 -20.59
CA MET A 1 -14.76 -12.11 -19.42
C MET A 1 -13.47 -12.56 -18.74
N LYS A 2 -13.29 -12.28 -17.45
CA LYS A 2 -12.05 -12.66 -16.72
C LYS A 2 -12.04 -14.16 -16.48
N LYS A 3 -10.90 -14.82 -16.66
CA LYS A 3 -10.73 -16.26 -16.38
C LYS A 3 -10.40 -16.45 -14.91
N LEU A 4 -11.19 -17.27 -14.21
CA LEU A 4 -10.95 -17.61 -12.81
C LEU A 4 -10.69 -19.11 -12.71
N LEU A 5 -9.64 -19.52 -12.01
CA LEU A 5 -9.43 -20.93 -11.68
C LEU A 5 -9.87 -21.20 -10.24
N LEU A 6 -10.88 -22.06 -10.09
CA LEU A 6 -11.37 -22.55 -8.81
C LEU A 6 -10.82 -23.96 -8.54
N ILE A 7 -10.09 -24.12 -7.44
CA ILE A 7 -9.50 -25.38 -7.01
C ILE A 7 -10.15 -25.79 -5.68
N GLU A 8 -10.97 -26.84 -5.72
CA GLU A 8 -11.79 -27.29 -4.59
C GLU A 8 -12.07 -28.79 -4.76
N ASP A 9 -11.83 -29.60 -3.73
CA ASP A 9 -11.98 -31.06 -3.82
C ASP A 9 -13.43 -31.51 -3.65
N ASN A 10 -14.23 -30.78 -2.85
CA ASN A 10 -15.66 -31.04 -2.70
C ASN A 10 -16.44 -30.63 -3.96
N ILE A 11 -17.14 -31.57 -4.58
CA ILE A 11 -17.90 -31.32 -5.82
C ILE A 11 -19.04 -30.33 -5.63
N ASP A 12 -19.82 -30.44 -4.56
CA ASP A 12 -20.99 -29.61 -4.34
C ASP A 12 -20.55 -28.15 -4.08
N ILE A 13 -19.52 -27.96 -3.25
CA ILE A 13 -18.96 -26.62 -2.98
C ILE A 13 -18.39 -26.02 -4.26
N ARG A 14 -17.60 -26.79 -5.03
CA ARG A 14 -16.97 -26.32 -6.26
C ARG A 14 -18.00 -25.90 -7.30
N ASP A 15 -19.03 -26.72 -7.51
CA ASP A 15 -20.03 -26.48 -8.55
C ASP A 15 -20.91 -25.27 -8.18
N ASN A 16 -21.30 -25.13 -6.90
CA ASN A 16 -22.04 -23.96 -6.41
C ASN A 16 -21.25 -22.66 -6.58
N ILE A 17 -19.97 -22.65 -6.19
CA ILE A 17 -19.11 -21.46 -6.36
C ILE A 17 -18.91 -21.15 -7.85
N ALA A 18 -18.68 -22.17 -8.68
CA ALA A 18 -18.46 -21.99 -10.11
C ALA A 18 -19.71 -21.42 -10.82
N GLU A 19 -20.90 -21.90 -10.47
CA GLU A 19 -22.16 -21.37 -10.98
C GLU A 19 -22.34 -19.90 -10.57
N PHE A 20 -22.20 -19.61 -9.27
CA PHE A 20 -22.34 -18.25 -8.75
C PHE A 20 -21.37 -17.26 -9.41
N LEU A 21 -20.10 -17.60 -9.52
CA LEU A 21 -19.11 -16.75 -10.19
C LEU A 21 -19.35 -16.65 -11.70
N GLY A 22 -19.83 -17.72 -12.33
CA GLY A 22 -20.23 -17.71 -13.74
C GLY A 22 -21.36 -16.71 -14.02
N LEU A 23 -22.38 -16.68 -13.16
CA LEU A 23 -23.48 -15.70 -13.22
C LEU A 23 -23.00 -14.25 -13.02
N ASN A 24 -21.92 -14.07 -12.26
CA ASN A 24 -21.28 -12.78 -12.02
C ASN A 24 -20.18 -12.43 -13.06
N GLY A 25 -20.19 -13.08 -14.23
CA GLY A 25 -19.38 -12.65 -15.37
C GLY A 25 -17.96 -13.19 -15.41
N PHE A 26 -17.67 -14.28 -14.70
CA PHE A 26 -16.39 -15.00 -14.78
C PHE A 26 -16.46 -16.20 -15.74
N SER A 27 -15.37 -16.45 -16.46
CA SER A 27 -15.13 -17.72 -17.12
C SER A 27 -14.43 -18.66 -16.13
N VAL A 28 -15.21 -19.48 -15.43
CA VAL A 28 -14.69 -20.33 -14.35
C VAL A 28 -14.12 -21.65 -14.89
N LEU A 29 -12.84 -21.87 -14.64
CA LEU A 29 -12.14 -23.14 -14.79
C LEU A 29 -12.15 -23.85 -13.44
N THR A 30 -12.40 -25.15 -13.42
CA THR A 30 -12.49 -25.91 -12.17
C THR A 30 -11.46 -27.03 -12.10
N ALA A 31 -10.90 -27.24 -10.90
CA ALA A 31 -9.97 -28.31 -10.59
C ALA A 31 -10.36 -29.01 -9.29
N LYS A 32 -10.28 -30.35 -9.28
CA LYS A 32 -10.70 -31.19 -8.14
C LYS A 32 -9.62 -31.46 -7.09
N ASN A 33 -8.41 -30.96 -7.30
CA ASN A 33 -7.27 -31.04 -6.37
C ASN A 33 -6.16 -30.10 -6.83
N GLY A 34 -5.18 -29.85 -5.96
CA GLY A 34 -4.09 -28.93 -6.25
C GLY A 34 -3.25 -29.30 -7.46
N LYS A 35 -3.00 -30.59 -7.74
CA LYS A 35 -2.18 -31.01 -8.89
C LYS A 35 -2.86 -30.64 -10.21
N ALA A 36 -4.15 -30.98 -10.35
CA ALA A 36 -4.94 -30.58 -11.52
C ALA A 36 -5.04 -29.05 -11.64
N GLY A 37 -5.12 -28.35 -10.50
CA GLY A 37 -5.11 -26.90 -10.45
C GLY A 37 -3.82 -26.29 -11.00
N VAL A 38 -2.65 -26.79 -10.60
CA VAL A 38 -1.36 -26.32 -11.12
C VAL A 38 -1.24 -26.55 -12.63
N GLU A 39 -1.62 -27.74 -13.11
CA GLU A 39 -1.60 -28.07 -14.54
C GLU A 39 -2.50 -27.12 -15.36
N LEU A 40 -3.70 -26.83 -14.85
CA LEU A 40 -4.62 -25.89 -15.50
C LEU A 40 -4.12 -24.44 -15.44
N ALA A 41 -3.57 -24.01 -14.31
CA ALA A 41 -3.04 -22.65 -14.15
C ALA A 41 -1.92 -22.36 -15.16
N LEU A 42 -0.99 -23.32 -15.34
CA LEU A 42 0.11 -23.20 -16.30
C LEU A 42 -0.35 -23.23 -17.75
N LYS A 43 -1.44 -23.93 -18.05
CA LYS A 43 -1.97 -24.05 -19.41
C LYS A 43 -2.82 -22.85 -19.82
N GLU A 44 -3.72 -22.41 -18.93
CA GLU A 44 -4.77 -21.45 -19.25
C GLU A 44 -4.46 -20.01 -18.83
N ILE A 45 -3.46 -19.84 -17.95
CA ILE A 45 -3.01 -18.56 -17.38
C ILE A 45 -4.21 -17.72 -16.90
N PRO A 46 -4.90 -18.16 -15.83
CA PRO A 46 -6.08 -17.46 -15.33
C PRO A 46 -5.75 -16.06 -14.81
N ASP A 47 -6.73 -15.17 -14.77
CA ASP A 47 -6.59 -13.82 -14.21
C ASP A 47 -6.55 -13.84 -12.67
N ILE A 48 -7.09 -14.88 -12.02
CA ILE A 48 -7.08 -15.09 -10.57
C ILE A 48 -7.26 -16.58 -10.24
N ILE A 49 -6.68 -17.02 -9.13
CA ILE A 49 -6.82 -18.38 -8.59
C ILE A 49 -7.52 -18.31 -7.22
N VAL A 50 -8.56 -19.10 -7.07
CA VAL A 50 -9.27 -19.35 -5.80
C VAL A 50 -9.04 -20.80 -5.42
N CYS A 51 -8.44 -21.06 -4.26
CA CYS A 51 -7.93 -22.40 -3.94
C CYS A 51 -8.24 -22.78 -2.49
N ASP A 52 -8.86 -23.93 -2.27
CA ASP A 52 -8.93 -24.51 -0.92
C ASP A 52 -7.53 -24.88 -0.43
N ILE A 53 -7.28 -24.65 0.86
CA ILE A 53 -6.07 -25.11 1.53
C ILE A 53 -6.10 -26.62 1.70
N LEU A 54 -7.21 -27.18 2.20
CA LEU A 54 -7.25 -28.57 2.64
C LEU A 54 -7.77 -29.47 1.51
N MET A 55 -6.85 -30.02 0.72
CA MET A 55 -7.17 -30.93 -0.36
C MET A 55 -6.26 -32.17 -0.39
N PRO A 56 -6.73 -33.31 -0.93
CA PRO A 56 -5.89 -34.47 -1.18
C PRO A 56 -4.90 -34.21 -2.33
N VAL A 57 -3.85 -35.05 -2.40
CA VAL A 57 -2.79 -35.06 -3.44
C VAL A 57 -1.82 -33.88 -3.34
N LEU A 58 -2.32 -32.66 -3.41
CA LEU A 58 -1.56 -31.43 -3.27
C LEU A 58 -2.46 -30.39 -2.60
N ASP A 59 -2.01 -29.88 -1.46
CA ASP A 59 -2.72 -28.87 -0.67
C ASP A 59 -2.55 -27.47 -1.29
N GLY A 60 -3.36 -26.51 -0.86
CA GLY A 60 -3.32 -25.15 -1.39
C GLY A 60 -1.96 -24.45 -1.21
N TYR A 61 -1.24 -24.78 -0.12
CA TYR A 61 0.10 -24.26 0.11
C TYR A 61 1.09 -24.75 -0.96
N GLY A 62 1.04 -26.03 -1.30
CA GLY A 62 1.84 -26.61 -2.37
C GLY A 62 1.52 -26.03 -3.74
N VAL A 63 0.24 -25.74 -4.02
CA VAL A 63 -0.17 -25.04 -5.25
C VAL A 63 0.49 -23.66 -5.34
N LEU A 64 0.32 -22.82 -4.31
CA LEU A 64 0.90 -21.47 -4.27
C LEU A 64 2.42 -21.52 -4.44
N TYR A 65 3.10 -22.42 -3.72
CA TYR A 65 4.55 -22.59 -3.83
C TYR A 65 4.98 -22.90 -5.27
N LEU A 66 4.33 -23.86 -5.93
CA LEU A 66 4.72 -24.25 -7.30
C LEU A 66 4.46 -23.13 -8.31
N LEU A 67 3.33 -22.43 -8.20
CA LEU A 67 2.97 -21.35 -9.11
C LEU A 67 3.81 -20.09 -8.89
N SER A 68 4.21 -19.80 -7.65
CA SER A 68 5.12 -18.68 -7.34
C SER A 68 6.54 -18.88 -7.91
N LYS A 69 6.95 -20.12 -8.21
CA LYS A 69 8.25 -20.42 -8.82
C LYS A 69 8.29 -20.26 -10.34
N ASN A 70 7.13 -20.09 -10.98
CA ASN A 70 7.05 -19.91 -12.42
C ASN A 70 6.78 -18.43 -12.76
N SER A 71 7.56 -17.85 -13.68
CA SER A 71 7.44 -16.44 -14.07
C SER A 71 6.06 -16.08 -14.62
N ASP A 72 5.40 -17.01 -15.30
CA ASP A 72 4.14 -16.76 -16.00
C ASP A 72 2.94 -16.80 -15.07
N THR A 73 3.06 -17.51 -13.93
CA THR A 73 1.98 -17.66 -12.94
C THR A 73 2.24 -16.93 -11.63
N SER A 74 3.47 -16.49 -11.36
CA SER A 74 3.85 -15.86 -10.08
C SER A 74 3.19 -14.49 -9.83
N SER A 75 2.65 -13.86 -10.88
CA SER A 75 1.91 -12.59 -10.78
C SER A 75 0.39 -12.75 -10.74
N ILE A 76 -0.11 -13.98 -10.82
CA ILE A 76 -1.56 -14.26 -10.77
C ILE A 76 -2.00 -14.11 -9.31
N PRO A 77 -3.01 -13.27 -9.02
CA PRO A 77 -3.55 -13.16 -7.68
C PRO A 77 -4.06 -14.49 -7.15
N PHE A 78 -3.76 -14.78 -5.89
CA PHE A 78 -4.06 -16.04 -5.25
C PHE A 78 -4.88 -15.83 -3.98
N LEU A 79 -6.11 -16.33 -3.98
CA LEU A 79 -7.06 -16.25 -2.88
C LEU A 79 -7.25 -17.64 -2.26
N PHE A 80 -6.94 -17.79 -0.98
CA PHE A 80 -7.22 -19.03 -0.27
C PHE A 80 -8.68 -19.11 0.18
N LEU A 81 -9.26 -20.31 0.11
CA LEU A 81 -10.43 -20.69 0.88
C LEU A 81 -9.97 -21.59 2.03
N THR A 82 -10.42 -21.35 3.25
CA THR A 82 -9.94 -22.11 4.42
C THR A 82 -11.04 -22.35 5.43
N ALA A 83 -11.13 -23.58 5.96
CA ALA A 83 -11.95 -23.86 7.15
C ALA A 83 -11.21 -23.53 8.46
N LYS A 84 -9.91 -23.20 8.39
CA LYS A 84 -9.10 -22.89 9.57
C LYS A 84 -9.25 -21.43 9.97
N THR A 85 -9.62 -21.19 11.22
CA THR A 85 -9.76 -19.85 11.81
C THR A 85 -8.56 -19.46 12.68
N GLU A 86 -7.56 -20.33 12.83
CA GLU A 86 -6.42 -20.05 13.68
C GLU A 86 -5.43 -19.07 13.03
N LEU A 87 -5.15 -17.98 13.76
CA LEU A 87 -4.27 -16.87 13.36
C LEU A 87 -2.89 -17.30 12.86
N HIS A 88 -2.35 -18.43 13.33
CA HIS A 88 -1.02 -18.90 12.93
C HIS A 88 -1.00 -19.46 11.49
N GLU A 89 -2.08 -20.12 11.05
CA GLU A 89 -2.22 -20.66 9.69
C GLU A 89 -2.51 -19.55 8.68
N ILE A 90 -3.30 -18.56 9.07
CA ILE A 90 -3.55 -17.34 8.28
C ILE A 90 -2.24 -16.58 8.03
N ARG A 91 -1.40 -16.44 9.06
CA ARG A 91 -0.08 -15.79 8.93
C ARG A 91 0.84 -16.57 8.00
N LYS A 92 0.78 -17.90 8.04
CA LYS A 92 1.55 -18.75 7.12
C LYS A 92 1.12 -18.54 5.67
N ALA A 93 -0.19 -18.46 5.41
CA ALA A 93 -0.73 -18.18 4.07
C ALA A 93 -0.26 -16.83 3.51
N ILE A 94 -0.38 -15.75 4.30
CA ILE A 94 0.08 -14.40 3.89
C ILE A 94 1.62 -14.37 3.73
N GLY A 95 2.36 -14.96 4.67
CA GLY A 95 3.82 -15.02 4.63
C GLY A 95 4.38 -15.84 3.47
N MET A 96 3.60 -16.75 2.89
CA MET A 96 3.95 -17.54 1.69
C MET A 96 3.65 -16.79 0.38
N GLY A 97 3.08 -15.59 0.44
CA GLY A 97 2.80 -14.76 -0.73
C GLY A 97 1.38 -14.91 -1.28
N ALA A 98 0.42 -15.43 -0.51
CA ALA A 98 -0.98 -15.32 -0.88
C ALA A 98 -1.48 -13.89 -0.72
N ASP A 99 -2.34 -13.45 -1.65
CA ASP A 99 -2.87 -12.10 -1.61
C ASP A 99 -3.97 -11.95 -0.55
N ASP A 100 -4.75 -12.99 -0.27
CA ASP A 100 -5.74 -13.00 0.80
C ASP A 100 -6.23 -14.43 1.13
N TYR A 101 -7.15 -14.50 2.09
CA TYR A 101 -7.91 -15.71 2.41
C TYR A 101 -9.37 -15.37 2.74
N ILE A 102 -10.25 -16.35 2.55
CA ILE A 102 -11.63 -16.34 3.02
C ILE A 102 -11.86 -17.56 3.90
N THR A 103 -12.40 -17.34 5.09
CA THR A 103 -12.80 -18.40 6.01
C THR A 103 -14.14 -19.00 5.61
N LYS A 104 -14.25 -20.32 5.59
CA LYS A 104 -15.50 -21.07 5.47
C LYS A 104 -16.18 -21.18 6.85
N PRO A 105 -17.52 -21.03 6.95
CA PRO A 105 -18.45 -20.65 5.89
C PRO A 105 -18.34 -19.16 5.55
N PHE A 106 -18.66 -18.81 4.30
CA PHE A 106 -18.67 -17.44 3.78
C PHE A 106 -19.95 -17.18 2.99
N GLU A 107 -20.33 -15.91 2.88
CA GLU A 107 -21.39 -15.51 1.95
C GLU A 107 -20.80 -15.39 0.53
N PRO A 108 -21.50 -15.84 -0.52
CA PRO A 108 -21.01 -15.76 -1.90
C PRO A 108 -20.58 -14.35 -2.33
N GLU A 109 -21.29 -13.32 -1.85
CA GLU A 109 -21.00 -11.91 -2.09
C GLU A 109 -19.65 -11.47 -1.50
N ASP A 110 -19.25 -12.02 -0.35
CA ASP A 110 -17.93 -11.74 0.25
C ASP A 110 -16.81 -12.32 -0.62
N LEU A 111 -17.03 -13.52 -1.19
CA LEU A 111 -16.10 -14.14 -2.13
C LEU A 111 -15.96 -13.31 -3.41
N LEU A 112 -17.07 -12.85 -3.98
CA LEU A 112 -17.07 -11.99 -5.17
C LEU A 112 -16.29 -10.69 -4.90
N THR A 113 -16.58 -10.02 -3.79
CA THR A 113 -15.93 -8.77 -3.40
C THR A 113 -14.42 -8.95 -3.24
N ALA A 114 -13.99 -10.04 -2.61
CA ALA A 114 -12.56 -10.33 -2.45
C ALA A 114 -11.86 -10.60 -3.80
N ILE A 115 -12.50 -11.36 -4.69
CA ILE A 115 -12.01 -11.64 -6.05
C ILE A 115 -11.83 -10.33 -6.83
N GLU A 116 -12.86 -9.49 -6.87
CA GLU A 116 -12.82 -8.22 -7.61
C GLU A 116 -11.73 -7.30 -7.08
N LYS A 117 -11.60 -7.19 -5.76
CA LYS A 117 -10.53 -6.40 -5.12
C LYS A 117 -9.14 -6.87 -5.55
N ARG A 118 -8.91 -8.18 -5.66
CA ARG A 118 -7.62 -8.76 -6.06
C ARG A 118 -7.33 -8.62 -7.54
N LEU A 119 -8.33 -8.75 -8.39
CA LEU A 119 -8.18 -8.48 -9.82
C LEU A 119 -7.81 -7.03 -10.09
N LYS A 120 -8.50 -6.08 -9.44
CA LYS A 120 -8.14 -4.64 -9.51
C LYS A 120 -6.71 -4.40 -9.03
N ARG A 121 -6.30 -5.06 -7.93
CA ARG A 121 -4.93 -5.01 -7.40
C ARG A 121 -3.88 -5.52 -8.40
N SER A 122 -4.18 -6.60 -9.14
CA SER A 122 -3.28 -7.11 -10.18
C SER A 122 -3.13 -6.13 -11.34
N GLU A 123 -4.22 -5.52 -11.78
CA GLU A 123 -4.21 -4.56 -12.89
C GLU A 123 -3.34 -3.33 -12.58
N LEU A 124 -3.37 -2.85 -11.34
CA LEU A 124 -2.49 -1.76 -10.86
C LEU A 124 -1.01 -2.03 -11.02
N SER A 125 -0.58 -3.26 -10.77
CA SER A 125 0.83 -3.62 -10.93
C SER A 125 1.29 -3.48 -12.39
N LYS A 126 0.34 -3.52 -13.33
CA LYS A 126 0.55 -3.50 -14.78
C LYS A 126 0.28 -2.12 -15.41
N VAL A 127 -0.57 -1.27 -14.81
CA VAL A 127 -0.89 0.07 -15.32
C VAL A 127 0.22 1.07 -14.92
N LEU A 128 0.86 1.64 -15.94
CA LEU A 128 1.74 2.80 -15.76
C LEU A 128 0.89 4.07 -15.83
N TYR A 129 0.73 4.76 -14.70
CA TYR A 129 0.14 6.08 -14.66
C TYR A 129 1.09 7.11 -15.29
N SER A 130 0.56 8.02 -16.10
CA SER A 130 1.34 9.11 -16.67
C SER A 130 1.84 10.03 -15.55
N ARG A 131 3.07 10.53 -15.69
CA ARG A 131 3.67 11.43 -14.71
C ARG A 131 3.29 12.88 -15.04
N ASP A 132 1.98 13.11 -15.08
CA ASP A 132 1.31 14.37 -15.36
C ASP A 132 0.07 14.52 -14.46
N GLU A 133 -0.61 15.66 -14.53
CA GLU A 133 -1.81 15.93 -13.74
C GLU A 133 -2.86 14.83 -13.89
N THR A 134 -3.09 14.37 -15.12
CA THR A 134 -4.14 13.39 -15.42
C THR A 134 -3.82 12.05 -14.77
N GLY A 135 -2.57 11.59 -14.85
CA GLY A 135 -2.15 10.32 -14.28
C GLY A 135 -2.17 10.34 -12.75
N ILE A 136 -1.74 11.44 -12.13
CA ILE A 136 -1.83 11.60 -10.66
C ILE A 136 -3.28 11.62 -10.20
N ARG A 137 -4.16 12.40 -10.85
CA ARG A 137 -5.59 12.44 -10.50
C ARG A 137 -6.25 11.07 -10.66
N LYS A 138 -5.95 10.36 -11.75
CA LYS A 138 -6.42 8.98 -11.95
C LYS A 138 -5.94 8.05 -10.85
N PHE A 139 -4.68 8.17 -10.44
CA PHE A 139 -4.12 7.37 -9.35
C PHE A 139 -4.81 7.62 -8.01
N VAL A 140 -5.08 8.89 -7.66
CA VAL A 140 -5.81 9.26 -6.43
C VAL A 140 -7.26 8.78 -6.49
N HIS A 141 -7.94 8.98 -7.61
CA HIS A 141 -9.32 8.49 -7.81
C HIS A 141 -9.38 6.96 -7.67
N PHE A 142 -8.45 6.27 -8.33
CA PHE A 142 -8.29 4.83 -8.22
C PHE A 142 -8.08 4.40 -6.75
N ALA A 143 -7.15 5.04 -6.03
CA ALA A 143 -6.90 4.75 -4.62
C ALA A 143 -8.19 4.88 -3.78
N LYS A 144 -9.03 5.88 -4.06
CA LYS A 144 -10.33 6.03 -3.40
C LYS A 144 -11.31 4.91 -3.77
N TYR A 145 -11.64 4.74 -5.05
CA TYR A 145 -12.81 3.97 -5.46
C TYR A 145 -12.52 2.49 -5.73
N ASP A 146 -11.28 2.14 -6.05
CA ASP A 146 -10.89 0.78 -6.40
C ASP A 146 -10.15 0.05 -5.28
N VAL A 147 -9.43 0.80 -4.43
CA VAL A 147 -8.74 0.26 -3.25
C VAL A 147 -9.51 0.53 -1.96
N ASP A 148 -10.54 1.39 -2.01
CA ASP A 148 -11.33 1.81 -0.85
C ASP A 148 -10.45 2.50 0.21
N MET A 149 -9.51 3.34 -0.25
CA MET A 149 -8.76 4.22 0.66
C MET A 149 -9.67 5.35 1.14
N ASP A 150 -9.56 5.70 2.43
CA ASP A 150 -10.30 6.84 2.99
C ASP A 150 -9.56 8.15 2.73
N ILE A 151 -9.41 8.46 1.46
CA ILE A 151 -8.97 9.75 0.94
C ILE A 151 -10.14 10.47 0.28
N ASP A 152 -10.02 11.77 0.12
CA ASP A 152 -10.95 12.57 -0.66
C ASP A 152 -10.22 13.11 -1.90
N PRO A 153 -10.47 12.55 -3.10
CA PRO A 153 -9.82 13.01 -4.33
C PRO A 153 -10.05 14.48 -4.65
N ASP A 154 -11.14 15.08 -4.15
CA ASP A 154 -11.49 16.48 -4.42
C ASP A 154 -10.60 17.47 -3.67
N GLN A 155 -9.87 17.00 -2.65
CA GLN A 155 -8.86 17.81 -1.95
C GLN A 155 -7.56 17.95 -2.75
N VAL A 156 -7.36 17.11 -3.77
CA VAL A 156 -6.22 17.24 -4.70
C VAL A 156 -6.61 18.23 -5.79
N VAL A 157 -6.21 19.49 -5.61
CA VAL A 157 -6.68 20.62 -6.43
C VAL A 157 -5.57 21.24 -7.25
N THR A 158 -5.93 21.79 -8.40
CA THR A 158 -5.00 22.57 -9.23
C THR A 158 -5.14 24.04 -8.88
N GLN A 159 -4.04 24.68 -8.54
CA GLN A 159 -3.98 26.09 -8.15
C GLN A 159 -3.02 26.86 -9.07
N ALA A 160 -3.37 28.10 -9.35
CA ALA A 160 -2.52 29.03 -10.07
C ALA A 160 -1.62 29.77 -9.08
N PHE A 161 -0.33 29.84 -9.40
CA PHE A 161 0.65 30.61 -8.65
C PHE A 161 1.27 31.66 -9.56
N SER A 162 1.36 32.91 -9.07
CA SER A 162 2.04 34.00 -9.77
C SER A 162 3.54 33.95 -9.55
N ALA A 163 4.31 34.49 -10.48
CA ALA A 163 5.75 34.69 -10.30
C ALA A 163 6.06 35.41 -8.97
N GLY A 164 7.02 34.91 -8.21
CA GLY A 164 7.42 35.42 -6.90
C GLY A 164 6.66 34.82 -5.70
N GLN A 165 5.64 34.00 -5.92
CA GLN A 165 4.91 33.37 -4.82
C GLN A 165 5.66 32.17 -4.25
N LEU A 166 5.68 32.09 -2.91
CA LEU A 166 6.22 30.95 -2.17
C LEU A 166 5.21 29.79 -2.16
N LEU A 167 5.73 28.58 -2.37
CA LEU A 167 5.02 27.34 -2.07
C LEU A 167 5.13 27.00 -0.57
N PHE A 168 6.30 27.27 0.01
CA PHE A 168 6.59 27.13 1.44
C PHE A 168 7.88 27.87 1.79
N SER A 169 8.06 28.14 3.07
CA SER A 169 9.27 28.74 3.63
C SER A 169 10.06 27.73 4.46
N GLU A 170 11.34 28.01 4.65
CA GLU A 170 12.16 27.26 5.60
C GLU A 170 11.57 27.33 7.02
N GLY A 171 11.51 26.18 7.70
CA GLY A 171 10.90 26.06 9.03
C GLY A 171 9.39 25.80 9.04
N ASP A 172 8.70 25.97 7.92
CA ASP A 172 7.28 25.64 7.83
C ASP A 172 7.05 24.12 7.97
N GLN A 173 5.96 23.74 8.64
CA GLN A 173 5.51 22.35 8.64
C GLN A 173 4.87 22.02 7.29
N PRO A 174 5.11 20.82 6.74
CA PRO A 174 4.59 20.47 5.43
C PRO A 174 3.07 20.19 5.50
N HIS A 175 2.29 21.08 4.90
CA HIS A 175 0.84 20.90 4.74
C HIS A 175 0.47 20.26 3.40
N PHE A 176 1.33 20.42 2.40
CA PHE A 176 1.11 19.94 1.03
C PHE A 176 2.40 19.45 0.40
N ALA A 177 2.28 18.44 -0.45
CA ALA A 177 3.21 18.19 -1.54
C ALA A 177 2.69 18.86 -2.81
N TYR A 178 3.61 19.34 -3.64
CA TYR A 178 3.27 20.06 -4.86
C TYR A 178 3.76 19.31 -6.08
N PHE A 179 2.98 19.29 -7.15
CA PHE A 179 3.41 18.79 -8.45
C PHE A 179 3.27 19.90 -9.49
N LEU A 180 4.39 20.29 -10.09
CA LEU A 180 4.43 21.38 -11.06
C LEU A 180 3.90 20.91 -12.42
N ILE A 181 2.73 21.41 -12.83
CA ILE A 181 2.08 21.03 -14.10
C ILE A 181 2.63 21.88 -15.24
N LYS A 182 2.74 23.20 -15.00
CA LYS A 182 3.24 24.19 -15.95
C LYS A 182 3.98 25.28 -15.19
N GLY A 183 5.00 25.83 -15.83
CA GLY A 183 5.79 26.94 -15.31
C GLY A 183 7.15 26.47 -14.81
N ALA A 184 7.77 27.24 -13.95
CA ALA A 184 9.06 26.93 -13.35
C ALA A 184 9.12 27.45 -11.91
N GLY A 185 9.91 26.76 -11.10
CA GLY A 185 10.21 27.17 -9.73
C GLY A 185 11.61 26.77 -9.33
N HIS A 186 11.99 27.12 -8.12
CA HIS A 186 13.26 26.72 -7.54
C HIS A 186 13.15 26.66 -6.02
N SER A 187 14.00 25.83 -5.42
CA SER A 187 14.23 25.86 -3.99
C SER A 187 15.52 26.60 -3.68
N TYR A 188 15.55 27.29 -2.53
CA TYR A 188 16.71 28.05 -2.10
C TYR A 188 16.82 28.19 -0.58
N LEU A 189 18.06 28.35 -0.12
CA LEU A 189 18.41 28.77 1.23
C LEU A 189 18.73 30.26 1.24
N ILE A 190 18.55 30.91 2.38
CA ILE A 190 19.00 32.28 2.62
C ILE A 190 20.18 32.21 3.60
N ASN A 191 21.32 32.79 3.24
CA ASN A 191 22.47 32.87 4.16
C ASN A 191 22.27 34.00 5.20
N GLU A 192 23.21 34.12 6.15
CA GLU A 192 23.16 35.17 7.19
C GLU A 192 23.14 36.61 6.62
N ASP A 193 23.70 36.81 5.43
CA ASP A 193 23.76 38.10 4.73
C ASP A 193 22.48 38.42 3.92
N GLY A 194 21.54 37.48 3.80
CA GLY A 194 20.30 37.62 3.05
C GLY A 194 20.35 37.19 1.59
N ASP A 195 21.46 36.63 1.11
CA ASP A 195 21.61 36.14 -0.26
C ASP A 195 20.92 34.79 -0.46
N LYS A 196 20.24 34.65 -1.61
CA LYS A 196 19.59 33.39 -2.02
C LYS A 196 20.59 32.43 -2.65
N PHE A 197 20.74 31.24 -2.09
CA PHE A 197 21.48 30.12 -2.68
C PHE A 197 20.53 29.06 -3.24
N ILE A 198 20.53 28.88 -4.56
CA ILE A 198 19.59 27.95 -5.22
C ILE A 198 20.01 26.49 -4.98
N THR A 199 19.19 25.75 -4.23
CA THR A 199 19.42 24.33 -3.91
C THR A 199 18.89 23.42 -5.01
N ASN A 200 17.79 23.78 -5.65
CA ASN A 200 17.17 22.95 -6.68
C ASN A 200 16.38 23.77 -7.70
N LYS A 201 16.26 23.27 -8.93
CA LYS A 201 15.40 23.84 -9.98
C LYS A 201 14.25 22.89 -10.26
N HIS A 202 13.05 23.44 -10.39
CA HIS A 202 11.83 22.68 -10.58
C HIS A 202 11.24 22.98 -11.96
N LEU A 203 11.05 21.92 -12.73
CA LEU A 203 10.45 21.93 -14.06
C LEU A 203 9.11 21.19 -14.05
N PRO A 204 8.26 21.38 -15.08
CA PRO A 204 7.03 20.61 -15.22
C PRO A 204 7.28 19.10 -15.09
N GLY A 205 6.44 18.42 -14.32
CA GLY A 205 6.61 17.01 -13.97
C GLY A 205 7.41 16.74 -12.70
N ASN A 206 7.87 17.78 -11.98
CA ASN A 206 8.59 17.63 -10.71
C ASN A 206 7.63 17.71 -9.53
N PHE A 207 7.87 16.84 -8.55
CA PHE A 207 7.31 16.97 -7.20
C PHE A 207 8.20 17.85 -6.34
N ILE A 208 7.60 18.69 -5.50
CA ILE A 208 8.26 19.70 -4.66
C ILE A 208 7.71 19.58 -3.23
N GLY A 209 8.55 19.80 -2.22
CA GLY A 209 8.15 19.85 -0.81
C GLY A 209 7.93 18.49 -0.12
N TYR A 210 7.88 17.39 -0.88
CA TYR A 210 7.56 16.07 -0.34
C TYR A 210 8.65 15.45 0.57
N MET A 211 9.90 15.93 0.52
CA MET A 211 10.98 15.39 1.36
C MET A 211 10.73 15.66 2.84
N ALA A 212 10.23 16.85 3.19
CA ALA A 212 9.87 17.18 4.57
C ALA A 212 8.79 16.22 5.13
N ILE A 213 7.85 15.80 4.28
CA ILE A 213 6.83 14.80 4.63
C ILE A 213 7.47 13.43 4.90
N LEU A 214 8.36 12.98 4.01
CA LEU A 214 9.06 11.70 4.13
C LEU A 214 9.99 11.62 5.33
N GLU A 215 10.69 12.72 5.61
CA GLU A 215 11.67 12.81 6.70
C GLU A 215 11.02 13.18 8.04
N GLN A 216 9.72 13.53 8.05
CA GLN A 216 8.98 14.00 9.23
C GLN A 216 9.62 15.24 9.87
N THR A 217 10.07 16.18 9.03
CA THR A 217 10.73 17.41 9.44
C THR A 217 9.98 18.63 8.94
N ALA A 218 10.33 19.81 9.45
CA ALA A 218 9.98 21.07 8.80
C ALA A 218 10.73 21.21 7.46
N HIS A 219 10.23 22.04 6.55
CA HIS A 219 10.93 22.38 5.32
C HIS A 219 12.33 22.94 5.63
N GLN A 220 13.35 22.35 5.00
CA GLN A 220 14.75 22.70 5.18
C GLN A 220 15.22 23.80 4.22
N ASP A 221 14.36 24.22 3.30
CA ASP A 221 14.61 25.31 2.37
C ASP A 221 13.29 26.02 2.02
N ASN A 222 13.40 27.10 1.26
CA ASN A 222 12.26 27.83 0.71
C ASN A 222 12.00 27.32 -0.70
N ALA A 223 10.75 27.33 -1.16
CA ALA A 223 10.42 27.06 -2.55
C ALA A 223 9.55 28.18 -3.13
N GLU A 224 9.96 28.69 -4.29
CA GLU A 224 9.32 29.83 -4.96
C GLU A 224 9.04 29.50 -6.42
N ILE A 225 7.92 30.03 -6.92
CA ILE A 225 7.55 30.02 -8.33
C ILE A 225 8.18 31.22 -9.04
N ILE A 226 8.87 31.00 -10.15
CA ILE A 226 9.61 32.08 -10.86
C ILE A 226 8.87 32.62 -12.09
N GLU A 227 7.82 31.93 -12.54
CA GLU A 227 6.92 32.37 -13.61
C GLU A 227 5.50 31.87 -13.34
N ASP A 228 4.47 32.51 -13.90
CA ASP A 228 3.08 32.12 -13.68
C ASP A 228 2.86 30.62 -13.96
N SER A 229 2.50 29.89 -12.91
CA SER A 229 2.55 28.43 -12.85
C SER A 229 1.20 27.83 -12.51
N SER A 230 0.99 26.60 -12.97
CA SER A 230 -0.12 25.75 -12.57
C SER A 230 0.45 24.60 -11.74
N VAL A 231 -0.03 24.46 -10.51
CA VAL A 231 0.52 23.50 -9.53
C VAL A 231 -0.61 22.65 -9.00
N LEU A 232 -0.43 21.33 -9.05
CA LEU A 232 -1.30 20.38 -8.36
C LEU A 232 -0.87 20.34 -6.88
N VAL A 233 -1.80 20.63 -5.99
CA VAL A 233 -1.59 20.67 -4.54
C VAL A 233 -2.18 19.40 -3.93
N ILE A 234 -1.35 18.62 -3.23
CA ILE A 234 -1.72 17.34 -2.62
C ILE A 234 -1.55 17.46 -1.10
N PRO A 235 -2.62 17.39 -0.31
CA PRO A 235 -2.55 17.40 1.16
C PRO A 235 -1.60 16.34 1.73
N THR A 236 -0.86 16.68 2.79
CA THR A 236 0.12 15.80 3.43
C THR A 236 -0.51 14.49 3.91
N ASP A 237 -1.74 14.50 4.40
CA ASP A 237 -2.47 13.30 4.82
C ASP A 237 -2.75 12.35 3.65
N ILE A 238 -3.26 12.86 2.53
CA ILE A 238 -3.46 12.07 1.30
C ILE A 238 -2.11 11.54 0.79
N PHE A 239 -1.09 12.39 0.73
CA PHE A 239 0.25 12.02 0.28
C PHE A 239 0.83 10.88 1.11
N THR A 240 0.73 11.00 2.44
CA THR A 240 1.22 9.99 3.38
C THR A 240 0.43 8.69 3.26
N GLN A 241 -0.89 8.75 3.09
CA GLN A 241 -1.72 7.56 2.86
C GLN A 241 -1.29 6.81 1.59
N LEU A 242 -1.05 7.50 0.48
CA LEU A 242 -0.62 6.87 -0.78
C LEU A 242 0.75 6.19 -0.65
N LEU A 243 1.62 6.69 0.23
CA LEU A 243 2.94 6.09 0.50
C LEU A 243 2.93 4.93 1.51
N SER A 244 1.90 4.81 2.35
CA SER A 244 1.91 3.91 3.50
C SER A 244 0.75 2.91 3.57
N TYR A 245 -0.22 3.00 2.66
CA TYR A 245 -1.39 2.12 2.65
C TYR A 245 -1.00 0.65 2.50
N ASP A 246 -0.53 0.25 1.32
CA ASP A 246 0.00 -1.08 1.04
C ASP A 246 1.24 -0.99 0.13
N ASN A 247 2.01 -2.09 0.07
CA ASN A 247 3.26 -2.13 -0.69
C ASN A 247 3.09 -1.80 -2.18
N MET A 248 1.96 -2.13 -2.78
CA MET A 248 1.73 -1.95 -4.20
C MET A 248 1.31 -0.51 -4.52
N VAL A 249 0.36 0.07 -3.78
CA VAL A 249 -0.03 1.48 -3.90
C VAL A 249 1.19 2.36 -3.67
N ALA A 250 1.93 2.11 -2.59
CA ALA A 250 3.16 2.85 -2.29
C ALA A 250 4.17 2.77 -3.44
N LYS A 251 4.45 1.56 -3.95
CA LYS A 251 5.39 1.37 -5.06
C LYS A 251 4.98 2.11 -6.33
N GLN A 252 3.69 2.10 -6.68
CA GLN A 252 3.18 2.84 -7.84
C GLN A 252 3.25 4.35 -7.63
N PHE A 253 2.91 4.83 -6.43
CA PHE A 253 3.02 6.25 -6.12
C PHE A 253 4.48 6.72 -6.15
N ILE A 254 5.41 5.95 -5.59
CA ILE A 254 6.85 6.24 -5.64
C ILE A 254 7.35 6.31 -7.09
N ARG A 255 6.89 5.40 -7.97
CA ARG A 255 7.17 5.50 -9.42
C ARG A 255 6.65 6.80 -10.03
N LEU A 256 5.46 7.26 -9.63
CA LEU A 256 4.94 8.56 -10.04
C LEU A 256 5.79 9.71 -9.48
N LEU A 257 6.28 9.62 -8.25
CA LEU A 257 7.11 10.67 -7.63
C LEU A 257 8.42 10.89 -8.37
N VAL A 258 9.15 9.82 -8.71
CA VAL A 258 10.54 9.93 -9.18
C VAL A 258 10.80 9.36 -10.57
N GLY A 259 9.78 8.85 -11.25
CA GLY A 259 9.94 8.23 -12.57
C GLY A 259 10.74 6.93 -12.48
N ASN A 260 11.55 6.61 -13.48
CA ASN A 260 12.29 5.35 -13.59
C ASN A 260 13.69 5.36 -12.92
N ASP A 261 13.98 6.35 -12.10
CA ASP A 261 15.24 6.43 -11.33
C ASP A 261 15.20 5.41 -10.18
N LEU A 262 15.80 4.23 -10.41
CA LEU A 262 15.74 3.09 -9.49
C LEU A 262 16.37 3.40 -8.12
N ASP A 263 17.52 4.06 -8.10
CA ASP A 263 18.23 4.42 -6.86
C ASP A 263 17.37 5.38 -6.03
N ARG A 264 16.74 6.35 -6.70
CA ARG A 264 15.85 7.30 -6.04
C ARG A 264 14.55 6.65 -5.57
N GLN A 265 14.02 5.67 -6.31
CA GLN A 265 12.86 4.87 -5.88
C GLN A 265 13.17 4.07 -4.61
N GLU A 266 14.30 3.38 -4.56
CA GLU A 266 14.72 2.61 -3.38
C GLU A 266 14.90 3.53 -2.17
N ARG A 267 15.57 4.67 -2.35
CA ARG A 267 15.72 5.67 -1.28
C ARG A 267 14.38 6.13 -0.73
N ILE A 268 13.42 6.50 -1.59
CA ILE A 268 12.10 6.96 -1.13
C ILE A 268 11.31 5.82 -0.48
N THR A 269 11.45 4.59 -0.98
CA THR A 269 10.80 3.42 -0.37
C THR A 269 11.28 3.22 1.06
N ASN A 270 12.59 3.32 1.28
CA ASN A 270 13.19 3.21 2.61
C ASN A 270 12.75 4.35 3.54
N LEU A 271 12.76 5.60 3.06
CA LEU A 271 12.27 6.74 3.84
C LEU A 271 10.79 6.59 4.21
N SER A 272 9.95 6.16 3.27
CA SER A 272 8.52 5.92 3.51
C SER A 272 8.31 4.83 4.56
N TYR A 273 9.14 3.77 4.53
CA TYR A 273 9.10 2.71 5.52
C TYR A 273 9.50 3.20 6.91
N GLU A 274 10.62 3.91 7.05
CA GLU A 274 11.07 4.46 8.32
C GLU A 274 10.07 5.48 8.89
N ALA A 275 9.44 6.30 8.03
CA ALA A 275 8.41 7.23 8.46
C ALA A 275 7.19 6.51 9.06
N LEU A 276 6.73 5.44 8.40
CA LEU A 276 5.64 4.61 8.90
C LEU A 276 6.01 3.90 10.20
N ARG A 277 7.24 3.38 10.28
CA ARG A 277 7.80 2.71 11.45
C ARG A 277 7.85 3.65 12.66
N GLY A 278 8.32 4.89 12.48
CA GLY A 278 8.32 5.95 13.49
C GLY A 278 6.91 6.26 14.00
N ARG A 279 5.94 6.45 13.10
CA ARG A 279 4.53 6.70 13.48
C ARG A 279 3.90 5.57 14.31
N ILE A 280 4.20 4.31 13.97
CA ILE A 280 3.73 3.15 14.74
C ILE A 280 4.38 3.13 16.13
N ALA A 281 5.68 3.37 16.23
CA ALA A 281 6.37 3.45 17.51
C ALA A 281 5.82 4.59 18.39
N GLU A 282 5.60 5.77 17.81
CA GLU A 282 4.99 6.91 18.50
C GLU A 282 3.57 6.59 18.99
N SER A 283 2.77 5.90 18.17
CA SER A 283 1.41 5.47 18.53
C SER A 283 1.40 4.50 19.70
N ILE A 284 2.31 3.52 19.70
CA ILE A 284 2.49 2.57 20.83
C ILE A 284 2.79 3.34 22.12
N LEU A 285 3.69 4.33 22.08
CA LEU A 285 4.06 5.15 23.24
C LEU A 285 2.92 6.05 23.71
N LYS A 286 2.14 6.61 22.79
CA LYS A 286 0.97 7.43 23.13
C LYS A 286 -0.14 6.58 23.78
N ILE A 287 -0.45 5.38 23.28
CA ILE A 287 -1.43 4.47 23.92
C ILE A 287 -0.97 4.04 25.32
N LYS A 288 0.34 3.77 25.49
CA LYS A 288 0.88 3.50 26.83
C LYS A 288 0.55 4.62 27.82
N SER A 289 0.64 5.88 27.36
CA SER A 289 0.36 7.04 28.21
C SER A 289 -1.12 7.16 28.61
N SER A 290 -2.05 6.62 27.82
CA SER A 290 -3.49 6.58 28.15
C SER A 290 -3.88 5.44 29.10
N LYS A 291 -2.92 4.58 29.50
CA LYS A 291 -3.13 3.38 30.36
C LYS A 291 -4.09 2.35 29.77
N GLU A 292 -4.32 2.39 28.46
CA GLU A 292 -5.11 1.38 27.76
C GLU A 292 -4.22 0.18 27.37
N PRO A 293 -4.79 -1.04 27.26
CA PRO A 293 -4.06 -2.18 26.71
C PRO A 293 -3.56 -1.87 25.30
N ILE A 294 -2.25 -1.98 25.10
CA ILE A 294 -1.65 -1.74 23.79
C ILE A 294 -1.90 -3.00 22.96
N SER A 295 -2.81 -2.94 22.00
CA SER A 295 -3.05 -4.03 21.04
C SER A 295 -2.76 -3.56 19.62
N ALA A 296 -2.54 -4.49 18.69
CA ALA A 296 -2.41 -4.13 17.27
C ALA A 296 -3.63 -3.33 16.77
N ARG A 297 -4.83 -3.69 17.24
CA ARG A 297 -6.06 -2.96 16.96
C ARG A 297 -6.02 -1.54 17.54
N ALA A 298 -5.60 -1.38 18.79
CA ALA A 298 -5.48 -0.06 19.41
C ALA A 298 -4.45 0.82 18.66
N VAL A 299 -3.30 0.25 18.26
CA VAL A 299 -2.29 0.97 17.44
C VAL A 299 -2.88 1.39 16.09
N GLN A 300 -3.64 0.50 15.44
CA GLN A 300 -4.31 0.80 14.18
C GLN A 300 -5.38 1.91 14.34
N GLU A 301 -6.14 1.89 15.44
CA GLU A 301 -7.13 2.92 15.76
C GLU A 301 -6.46 4.26 16.15
N PHE A 302 -5.31 4.20 16.83
CA PHE A 302 -4.58 5.36 17.34
C PHE A 302 -3.80 6.14 16.28
N LEU A 303 -3.42 5.53 15.16
CA LEU A 303 -2.78 6.21 14.01
C LEU A 303 -3.69 7.31 13.35
N THR A 304 -4.75 7.70 14.06
CA THR A 304 -5.81 8.68 13.84
C THR A 304 -6.67 8.36 12.64
N GLY A 305 -7.97 8.64 12.81
CA GLY A 305 -9.08 8.17 11.99
C GLY A 305 -8.86 8.30 10.49
N LYS A 306 -9.54 7.41 9.75
CA LYS A 306 -9.53 7.31 8.28
C LYS A 306 -8.20 6.82 7.67
N ASN A 307 -7.04 7.11 8.27
CA ASN A 307 -5.71 6.72 7.78
C ASN A 307 -5.29 5.29 8.19
N ARG A 308 -6.11 4.27 7.87
CA ARG A 308 -5.83 2.87 8.22
C ARG A 308 -4.57 2.37 7.52
N VAL A 309 -3.51 2.13 8.30
CA VAL A 309 -2.41 1.27 7.87
C VAL A 309 -2.97 -0.15 7.73
N THR A 310 -2.65 -0.82 6.63
CA THR A 310 -3.07 -2.21 6.43
C THR A 310 -2.54 -3.11 7.54
N ASN A 311 -3.29 -4.15 7.89
CA ASN A 311 -2.82 -5.16 8.86
C ASN A 311 -1.49 -5.77 8.43
N GLU A 312 -1.25 -5.93 7.12
CA GLU A 312 0.02 -6.41 6.58
C GLU A 312 1.20 -5.51 7.00
N ASN A 313 1.13 -4.21 6.70
CA ASN A 313 2.19 -3.27 7.04
C ASN A 313 2.38 -3.12 8.55
N LEU A 314 1.27 -3.07 9.31
CA LEU A 314 1.35 -3.01 10.78
C LEU A 314 2.01 -4.26 11.35
N MET A 315 1.58 -5.46 10.93
CA MET A 315 2.12 -6.72 11.45
C MET A 315 3.58 -6.92 11.06
N ARG A 316 3.99 -6.48 9.86
CA ARG A 316 5.39 -6.48 9.42
C ARG A 316 6.24 -5.62 10.34
N ILE A 317 5.84 -4.37 10.58
CA ILE A 317 6.60 -3.44 11.44
C ILE A 317 6.62 -3.94 12.89
N LEU A 318 5.50 -4.45 13.43
CA LEU A 318 5.48 -5.05 14.76
C LEU A 318 6.40 -6.27 14.86
N SER A 319 6.50 -7.08 13.80
CA SER A 319 7.44 -8.20 13.73
C SER A 319 8.89 -7.73 13.75
N ASP A 320 9.22 -6.67 13.02
CA ASP A 320 10.57 -6.10 12.99
C ASP A 320 10.96 -5.52 14.35
N LEU A 321 10.10 -4.68 14.95
CA LEU A 321 10.29 -4.13 16.30
C LEU A 321 10.47 -5.24 17.36
N ARG A 322 9.77 -6.37 17.20
CA ARG A 322 9.92 -7.54 18.06
C ARG A 322 11.26 -8.26 17.85
N SER A 323 11.68 -8.42 16.59
CA SER A 323 12.97 -9.03 16.25
C SER A 323 14.16 -8.25 16.82
N GLU A 324 14.01 -6.92 16.89
CA GLU A 324 14.96 -5.98 17.50
C GLU A 324 14.87 -5.94 19.04
N ARG A 325 13.94 -6.69 19.64
CA ARG A 325 13.67 -6.73 21.09
C ARG A 325 13.25 -5.38 21.67
N LEU A 326 12.60 -4.53 20.87
CA LEU A 326 12.01 -3.27 21.36
C LEU A 326 10.65 -3.50 22.01
N ILE A 327 9.90 -4.47 21.47
CA ILE A 327 8.59 -4.90 21.98
C ILE A 327 8.51 -6.44 22.04
N ASP A 328 7.51 -6.97 22.74
CA ASP A 328 7.07 -8.36 22.63
C ASP A 328 5.54 -8.44 22.51
N LEU A 329 5.02 -9.64 22.19
CA LEU A 329 3.60 -9.92 22.06
C LEU A 329 3.18 -11.00 23.06
N HIS A 330 2.32 -10.65 24.01
CA HIS A 330 1.76 -11.57 24.99
C HIS A 330 0.24 -11.53 24.96
N GLN A 331 -0.40 -12.66 24.64
CA GLN A 331 -1.87 -12.79 24.62
C GLN A 331 -2.61 -11.72 23.77
N GLY A 332 -1.96 -11.21 22.73
CA GLY A 332 -2.54 -10.17 21.84
C GLY A 332 -2.22 -8.73 22.25
N GLU A 333 -1.52 -8.54 23.37
CA GLU A 333 -1.02 -7.24 23.82
C GLU A 333 0.45 -7.05 23.44
N ILE A 334 0.79 -5.81 23.11
CA ILE A 334 2.14 -5.33 22.82
C ILE A 334 2.77 -4.88 24.14
N ILE A 335 3.83 -5.56 24.54
CA ILE A 335 4.63 -5.21 25.72
C ILE A 335 5.86 -4.44 25.25
N ILE A 336 6.10 -3.25 25.81
CA ILE A 336 7.30 -2.46 25.51
C ILE A 336 8.45 -3.00 26.37
N LEU A 337 9.53 -3.47 25.73
CA LEU A 337 10.73 -3.97 26.39
C LEU A 337 11.76 -2.86 26.62
N GLU A 338 11.93 -1.98 25.63
CA GLU A 338 12.99 -0.95 25.60
C GLU A 338 12.43 0.42 25.19
N GLU A 339 11.77 1.09 26.13
CA GLU A 339 11.04 2.34 25.88
C GLU A 339 11.91 3.46 25.29
N ARG A 340 13.13 3.66 25.80
CA ARG A 340 14.03 4.70 25.28
C ARG A 340 14.47 4.43 23.85
N LYS A 341 14.70 3.16 23.50
CA LYS A 341 15.08 2.79 22.13
C LYS A 341 13.89 2.89 21.19
N LEU A 342 12.70 2.48 21.65
CA LEU A 342 11.46 2.64 20.90
C LEU A 342 11.13 4.12 20.64
N ALA A 343 11.45 5.01 21.59
CA ALA A 343 11.32 6.45 21.40
C ALA A 343 12.36 7.06 20.45
N GLY A 344 13.46 6.37 20.16
CA GLY A 344 14.45 6.77 19.16
C GLY A 344 14.23 6.16 17.78
N VAL A 345 13.08 5.49 17.57
CA VAL A 345 12.67 4.95 16.26
C VAL A 345 12.09 6.05 15.36
N TYR A 346 11.61 7.15 15.94
CA TYR A 346 11.11 8.32 15.24
C TYR A 346 12.11 9.47 15.25
#